data_AF-A0A5J9VRV0-F1
#
_entry.id   AF-A0A5J9VRV0-F1
#
_cell.length_a   1.000
_cell.length_b   1.000
_cell.length_c   1.000
_cell.angle_alpha   90.00
_cell.angle_beta   90.00
_cell.angle_gamma   90.00
#
_symmetry.space_group_name_H-M   'P 1'
#
loop_
_entity.id
_entity.type
_entity.pdbx_description
1 polymer ?
#
loop_
_entity_poly.entity_id
_entity_poly.type
_entity_poly.pdbx_seq_one_letter_code
_entity_poly.pdbx_strand_id
1 'polypeptide(L)'
;MDAPAGAAAQEARAAEVERLLASVRNYSILLYVGTMVAGLAPRVALKHAPLAVARAASYVADGYNVSVTAAVFAAATVLLQGRLARVLERRPSPSPAPSPRLTPLFAWPLAVCTWGFISLVFVGLLHLGEEGHLVGYGDWAVAGVASAANLAMAVRTVARHLA
;
A
#
# COMPACT_ATOMS: atom_id res chain seq x y z
N MET A 1 22.61 -18.46 40.44
CA MET A 1 22.07 -17.11 40.22
C MET A 1 21.23 -17.19 38.97
N ASP A 2 20.00 -17.66 39.11
CA ASP A 2 19.06 -17.70 38.00
C ASP A 2 18.48 -16.30 37.87
N ALA A 3 18.73 -15.63 36.75
CA ALA A 3 17.94 -14.46 36.40
C ALA A 3 16.47 -14.93 36.41
N PRO A 4 15.56 -14.26 37.15
CA PRO A 4 14.21 -14.77 37.31
C PRO A 4 13.57 -14.83 35.93
N ALA A 5 13.01 -15.99 35.56
CA ALA A 5 12.44 -16.27 34.24
C ALA A 5 11.48 -15.16 33.71
N GLY A 6 10.95 -14.31 34.60
CA GLY A 6 10.20 -13.11 34.26
C GLY A 6 10.99 -12.03 33.52
N ALA A 7 12.27 -11.80 33.84
CA ALA A 7 13.09 -10.76 33.18
C ALA A 7 13.33 -11.10 31.70
N ALA A 8 13.73 -12.34 31.40
CA ALA A 8 13.94 -12.81 30.03
C ALA A 8 12.63 -12.82 29.21
N ALA A 9 11.50 -13.19 29.82
CA ALA A 9 10.19 -13.14 29.16
C ALA A 9 9.74 -11.71 28.86
N GLN A 10 10.08 -10.76 29.74
CA GLN A 10 9.76 -9.35 29.59
C GLN A 10 10.63 -8.67 28.52
N GLU A 11 11.92 -9.00 28.45
CA GLU A 11 12.83 -8.56 27.38
C GLU A 11 12.40 -9.10 26.02
N ALA A 12 12.07 -10.39 25.93
CA ALA A 12 11.57 -11.00 24.70
C ALA A 12 10.29 -10.31 24.20
N ARG A 13 9.36 -10.01 25.12
CA ARG A 13 8.12 -9.28 24.79
C ARG A 13 8.40 -7.85 24.35
N ALA A 14 9.32 -7.15 25.00
CA ALA A 14 9.70 -5.79 24.62
C ALA A 14 10.27 -5.76 23.19
N ALA A 15 11.15 -6.71 22.87
CA ALA A 15 11.72 -6.87 21.52
C ALA A 15 10.65 -7.17 20.46
N GLU A 16 9.64 -7.99 20.79
CA GLU A 16 8.51 -8.27 19.89
C GLU A 16 7.66 -7.02 19.61
N VAL A 17 7.37 -6.23 20.66
CA VAL A 17 6.63 -4.97 20.52
C VAL A 17 7.41 -3.97 19.69
N GLU A 18 8.71 -3.81 19.95
CA GLU A 18 9.57 -2.92 19.19
C GLU A 18 9.62 -3.31 17.70
N ARG A 19 9.70 -4.62 17.42
CA ARG A 19 9.66 -5.14 16.05
C ARG A 19 8.34 -4.85 15.35
N LEU A 20 7.21 -5.01 16.05
CA LEU A 20 5.89 -4.68 15.51
C LEU A 20 5.80 -3.18 15.19
N LEU A 21 6.21 -2.32 16.12
CA LEU A 21 6.23 -0.87 15.92
C LEU A 21 7.14 -0.46 14.76
N ALA A 22 8.33 -1.06 14.64
CA ALA A 22 9.23 -0.83 13.52
C ALA A 22 8.60 -1.26 12.18
N SER A 23 7.89 -2.40 12.16
CA SER A 23 7.19 -2.88 10.96
C SER A 23 6.06 -1.92 10.54
N VAL A 24 5.24 -1.47 11.49
CA VAL A 24 4.18 -0.48 11.25
C VAL A 24 4.78 0.83 10.76
N ARG A 25 5.81 1.35 11.44
CA ARG A 25 6.49 2.60 11.07
C ARG A 25 7.04 2.52 9.65
N ASN A 26 7.79 1.47 9.32
CA ASN A 26 8.41 1.31 8.01
C ASN A 26 7.34 1.20 6.91
N TYR A 27 6.25 0.49 7.18
CA TYR A 27 5.14 0.37 6.24
C TYR A 27 4.41 1.70 6.03
N SER A 28 4.14 2.45 7.11
CA SER A 28 3.54 3.79 7.04
C SER A 28 4.42 4.80 6.30
N ILE A 29 5.74 4.77 6.52
CA ILE A 29 6.71 5.60 5.78
C ILE A 29 6.64 5.27 4.29
N LEU A 30 6.60 3.98 3.94
CA LEU A 30 6.49 3.55 2.55
C LEU A 30 5.20 4.07 1.90
N LEU A 31 4.06 3.96 2.59
CA LEU A 31 2.79 4.50 2.09
C LEU A 31 2.86 6.03 1.92
N TYR A 32 3.43 6.74 2.89
CA TYR A 32 3.56 8.19 2.84
C TYR A 32 4.46 8.66 1.70
N VAL A 33 5.69 8.15 1.62
CA VAL A 33 6.65 8.49 0.56
C VAL A 33 6.09 8.10 -0.79
N GLY A 34 5.50 6.90 -0.91
CA GLY A 34 4.83 6.46 -2.12
C GLY A 34 3.73 7.43 -2.55
N THR A 35 2.86 7.84 -1.63
CA THR A 35 1.77 8.78 -1.90
C THR A 35 2.30 10.15 -2.35
N MET A 36 3.36 10.65 -1.70
CA MET A 36 4.00 11.90 -2.08
C MET A 36 4.61 11.82 -3.49
N VAL A 37 5.34 10.74 -3.80
CA VAL A 37 5.90 10.53 -5.14
C VAL A 37 4.78 10.41 -6.17
N ALA A 38 3.78 9.57 -5.93
CA ALA A 38 2.67 9.35 -6.86
C ALA A 38 1.81 10.61 -7.07
N GLY A 39 1.61 11.42 -6.03
CA GLY A 39 0.77 12.63 -6.08
C GLY A 39 1.51 13.89 -6.52
N LEU A 40 2.80 14.04 -6.21
CA LEU A 40 3.58 15.25 -6.48
C LEU A 40 4.52 15.10 -7.67
N ALA A 41 5.16 13.95 -7.87
CA ALA A 41 6.14 13.80 -8.95
C ALA A 41 5.54 14.07 -10.34
N PRO A 42 4.31 13.62 -10.67
CA PRO A 42 3.66 13.99 -11.94
C PRO A 42 3.47 15.50 -12.09
N ARG A 43 3.02 16.19 -11.02
CA ARG A 43 2.79 17.64 -11.03
C ARG A 43 4.07 18.45 -11.17
N VAL A 44 5.14 18.02 -10.49
CA VAL A 44 6.46 18.65 -10.59
C VAL A 44 7.07 18.39 -11.97
N ALA A 45 6.96 17.16 -12.49
CA ALA A 45 7.45 16.81 -13.82
C ALA A 45 6.76 17.61 -14.93
N LEU A 46 5.42 17.77 -14.86
CA LEU A 46 4.66 18.62 -15.79
C LEU A 46 5.12 20.07 -15.76
N LYS A 47 5.38 20.62 -14.58
CA LYS A 47 5.80 22.02 -14.43
C LYS A 47 7.22 22.29 -14.95
N HIS A 48 8.15 21.37 -14.71
CA HIS A 48 9.58 21.61 -14.95
C HIS A 48 10.11 20.98 -16.25
N ALA A 49 9.45 19.95 -16.78
CA ALA A 49 9.87 19.25 -17.98
C ALA A 49 8.65 18.82 -18.84
N PRO A 50 7.78 19.77 -19.25
CA PRO A 50 6.54 19.46 -19.96
C PRO A 50 6.79 18.67 -21.25
N LEU A 51 7.85 18.96 -22.00
CA LEU A 51 8.22 18.24 -23.22
C LEU A 51 8.67 16.79 -22.95
N ALA A 52 9.32 16.53 -21.81
CA ALA A 52 9.70 15.16 -21.43
C ALA A 52 8.47 14.35 -21.00
N VAL A 53 7.53 14.99 -20.30
CA VAL A 53 6.25 14.37 -19.94
C VAL A 53 5.41 14.12 -21.18
N ALA A 54 5.30 15.08 -22.11
CA ALA A 54 4.58 14.91 -23.37
C ALA A 54 5.18 13.79 -24.24
N ARG A 55 6.52 13.65 -24.27
CA ARG A 55 7.18 12.51 -24.94
C ARG A 55 6.91 11.18 -24.22
N ALA A 56 6.98 11.15 -22.89
CA ALA A 56 6.62 9.95 -22.13
C ALA A 56 5.14 9.58 -22.34
N ALA A 57 4.25 10.58 -22.39
CA ALA A 57 2.84 10.43 -22.68
C ALA A 57 2.59 9.95 -24.11
N SER A 58 3.37 10.41 -25.10
CA SER A 58 3.24 9.92 -26.49
C SER A 58 3.66 8.44 -26.62
N TYR A 59 4.69 8.01 -25.88
CA TYR A 59 5.02 6.57 -25.76
C TYR A 59 3.90 5.77 -25.07
N VAL A 60 3.07 6.43 -24.25
CA VAL A 60 1.90 5.82 -23.61
C VAL A 60 0.67 5.83 -24.53
N ALA A 61 0.46 6.90 -25.30
CA ALA A 61 -0.65 7.06 -26.23
C ALA A 61 -0.52 6.16 -27.48
N ASP A 62 0.70 5.88 -27.93
CA ASP A 62 0.97 4.98 -29.07
C ASP A 62 0.79 3.47 -28.75
N GLY A 63 0.27 3.12 -27.57
CA GLY A 63 -0.15 1.75 -27.27
C GLY A 63 0.17 1.20 -25.87
N TYR A 64 0.20 2.03 -24.83
CA TYR A 64 0.17 1.49 -23.46
C TYR A 64 -1.20 0.89 -23.18
N ASN A 65 -1.25 -0.42 -23.38
CA ASN A 65 -2.42 -1.25 -23.21
C ASN A 65 -2.95 -1.13 -21.77
N VAL A 66 -4.22 -0.79 -21.60
CA VAL A 66 -4.94 -0.82 -20.29
C VAL A 66 -4.62 -2.11 -19.52
N SER A 67 -4.38 -3.21 -20.24
CA SER A 67 -3.94 -4.49 -19.68
C SER A 67 -2.60 -4.43 -18.93
N VAL A 68 -1.62 -3.67 -19.40
CA VAL A 68 -0.32 -3.49 -18.73
C VAL A 68 -0.50 -2.67 -17.45
N THR A 69 -1.24 -1.56 -17.51
CA THR A 69 -1.55 -0.74 -16.33
C THR A 69 -2.35 -1.55 -15.30
N ALA A 70 -3.32 -2.35 -15.75
CA ALA A 70 -4.07 -3.27 -14.90
C ALA A 70 -3.21 -4.39 -14.31
N ALA A 71 -2.27 -4.96 -15.07
CA ALA A 71 -1.35 -5.99 -14.57
C ALA A 71 -0.39 -5.41 -13.51
N VAL A 72 0.18 -4.24 -13.76
CA VAL A 72 1.02 -3.51 -12.79
C VAL A 72 0.21 -3.19 -11.53
N PHE A 73 -1.03 -2.74 -11.69
CA PHE A 73 -1.93 -2.48 -10.56
C PHE A 73 -2.23 -3.74 -9.75
N ALA A 74 -2.57 -4.85 -10.41
CA ALA A 74 -2.83 -6.12 -9.75
C ALA A 74 -1.60 -6.59 -8.98
N ALA A 75 -0.42 -6.54 -9.61
CA ALA A 75 0.84 -6.91 -8.97
C ALA A 75 1.17 -6.03 -7.75
N ALA A 76 1.05 -4.70 -7.89
CA ALA A 76 1.25 -3.76 -6.80
C ALA A 76 0.26 -3.98 -5.65
N THR A 77 -1.01 -4.23 -5.99
CA THR A 77 -2.06 -4.54 -5.02
C THR A 77 -1.73 -5.80 -4.24
N VAL A 78 -1.42 -6.91 -4.92
CA VAL A 78 -1.04 -8.18 -4.27
C VAL A 78 0.18 -7.99 -3.37
N LEU A 79 1.20 -7.26 -3.84
CA LEU A 79 2.42 -7.02 -3.07
C LEU A 79 2.14 -6.23 -1.78
N LEU A 80 1.37 -5.15 -1.87
CA LEU A 80 1.06 -4.29 -0.73
C LEU A 80 0.06 -4.95 0.22
N GLN A 81 -0.93 -5.67 -0.27
CA GLN A 81 -1.82 -6.48 0.56
C GLN A 81 -1.03 -7.58 1.28
N GLY A 82 -0.04 -8.20 0.63
CA GLY A 82 0.89 -9.14 1.26
C GLY A 82 1.77 -8.49 2.33
N ARG A 83 2.23 -7.25 2.12
CA ARG A 83 2.98 -6.49 3.13
C ARG A 83 2.10 -6.08 4.31
N LEU A 84 0.88 -5.63 4.06
CA LEU A 84 -0.12 -5.34 5.08
C LEU A 84 -0.41 -6.61 5.90
N ALA A 85 -0.63 -7.74 5.24
CA ALA A 85 -0.82 -9.03 5.91
C ALA A 85 0.34 -9.35 6.85
N ARG A 86 1.61 -9.21 6.40
CA ARG A 86 2.79 -9.44 7.26
C ARG A 86 2.89 -8.49 8.46
N VAL A 87 2.37 -7.27 8.34
CA VAL A 87 2.31 -6.31 9.46
C VAL A 87 1.22 -6.72 10.47
N LEU A 88 0.11 -7.29 9.98
CA LEU A 88 -1.01 -7.77 10.80
C LEU A 88 -0.80 -9.19 11.33
N GLU A 89 0.10 -9.97 10.72
CA GLU A 89 0.31 -11.38 11.02
C GLU A 89 0.83 -11.60 12.43
N ARG A 90 0.18 -12.51 13.14
CA ARG A 90 0.59 -12.93 14.46
C ARG A 90 1.78 -13.87 14.32
N ARG A 91 2.96 -13.41 14.70
CA ARG A 91 4.14 -14.30 14.74
C ARG A 91 4.07 -15.24 15.93
N PRO A 92 4.51 -16.51 15.76
CA PRO A 92 4.72 -17.42 16.87
C PRO A 92 5.68 -16.76 17.87
N SER A 93 5.23 -16.60 19.12
CA SER A 93 6.08 -16.09 20.20
C SER A 93 6.64 -17.28 20.97
N PRO A 94 7.94 -17.27 21.33
CA PRO A 94 8.50 -18.22 22.30
C PRO A 94 8.00 -17.95 23.73
N SER A 95 7.28 -16.85 23.97
CA SER A 95 6.71 -16.50 25.28
C SER A 95 5.34 -17.16 25.48
N PRO A 96 5.01 -17.62 26.70
CA PRO A 96 3.66 -18.07 27.05
C PRO A 96 2.63 -16.93 27.06
N ALA A 97 3.07 -15.66 27.02
CA ALA A 97 2.18 -14.51 26.93
C ALA A 97 1.60 -14.35 25.51
N PRO A 98 0.39 -13.79 25.37
CA PRO A 98 -0.18 -13.55 24.05
C PRO A 98 0.73 -12.62 23.23
N SER A 99 1.14 -13.07 22.03
CA SER A 99 1.95 -12.26 21.12
C SER A 99 1.32 -10.87 20.89
N PRO A 100 2.12 -9.80 20.87
CA PRO A 100 1.62 -8.46 20.58
C PRO A 100 0.98 -8.42 19.18
N ARG A 101 -0.19 -7.77 19.10
CA ARG A 101 -0.97 -7.64 17.87
C ARG A 101 -1.46 -6.21 17.70
N LEU A 102 -1.62 -5.79 16.45
CA LEU A 102 -2.32 -4.55 16.15
C LEU A 102 -3.79 -4.66 16.56
N THR A 103 -4.29 -3.61 17.20
CA THR A 103 -5.71 -3.51 17.49
C THR A 103 -6.48 -3.11 16.23
N PRO A 104 -7.80 -3.39 16.16
CA PRO A 104 -8.64 -2.96 15.04
C PRO A 104 -8.53 -1.45 14.77
N LEU A 105 -8.38 -0.64 15.83
CA LEU A 105 -8.24 0.82 15.75
C LEU A 105 -7.02 1.27 14.93
N PHE A 106 -5.96 0.46 14.85
CA PHE A 106 -4.77 0.78 14.05
C PHE A 106 -4.71 -0.01 12.74
N ALA A 107 -5.26 -1.23 12.71
CA ALA A 107 -5.29 -2.05 11.50
C ALA A 107 -6.18 -1.46 10.39
N TRP A 108 -7.36 -0.92 10.75
CA TRP A 108 -8.29 -0.33 9.78
C TRP A 108 -7.74 0.93 9.08
N PRO A 109 -7.20 1.94 9.79
CA PRO A 109 -6.56 3.07 9.13
C PRO A 109 -5.43 2.66 8.20
N LEU A 110 -4.63 1.67 8.58
CA LEU A 110 -3.53 1.16 7.75
C LEU A 110 -4.04 0.53 6.45
N ALA A 111 -5.15 -0.21 6.52
CA ALA A 111 -5.84 -0.76 5.36
C ALA A 111 -6.40 0.33 4.44
N VAL A 112 -7.05 1.34 5.01
CA VAL A 112 -7.59 2.49 4.26
C VAL A 112 -6.46 3.26 3.56
N CYS A 113 -5.35 3.51 4.25
CA CYS A 113 -4.18 4.15 3.65
C CYS A 113 -3.56 3.30 2.53
N THR A 114 -3.50 1.98 2.72
CA THR A 114 -3.01 1.04 1.69
C THR A 114 -3.89 1.09 0.44
N TRP A 115 -5.21 1.02 0.63
CA TRP A 115 -6.19 1.13 -0.44
C TRP A 115 -6.07 2.47 -1.17
N GLY A 116 -6.11 3.58 -0.44
CA GLY A 116 -6.05 4.93 -0.99
C GLY A 116 -4.76 5.18 -1.77
N PHE A 117 -3.61 4.75 -1.26
CA PHE A 117 -2.32 4.87 -1.95
C PHE A 117 -2.34 4.17 -3.31
N ILE A 118 -2.75 2.91 -3.36
CA ILE A 118 -2.80 2.12 -4.60
C ILE A 118 -3.77 2.73 -5.60
N SER A 119 -4.96 3.14 -5.14
CA SER A 119 -5.96 3.77 -6.01
C SER A 119 -5.46 5.08 -6.59
N LEU A 120 -4.72 5.88 -5.80
CA LEU A 120 -4.11 7.13 -6.26
C LEU A 120 -3.04 6.88 -7.33
N VAL A 121 -2.18 5.88 -7.14
CA VAL A 121 -1.18 5.47 -8.14
C VAL A 121 -1.86 5.06 -9.44
N PHE A 122 -2.92 4.26 -9.36
CA PHE A 122 -3.64 3.78 -10.55
C PHE A 122 -4.27 4.91 -11.34
N VAL A 123 -5.00 5.80 -10.64
CA VAL A 123 -5.63 6.97 -11.25
C VAL A 123 -4.56 7.87 -11.87
N GLY A 124 -3.44 8.09 -11.18
CA GLY A 124 -2.33 8.89 -11.71
C GLY A 124 -1.73 8.31 -13.00
N LEU A 125 -1.58 6.99 -13.08
CA LEU A 125 -1.10 6.31 -14.29
C LEU A 125 -2.10 6.40 -15.45
N LEU A 126 -3.40 6.33 -15.18
CA LEU A 126 -4.42 6.53 -16.21
C LEU A 126 -4.42 7.97 -16.76
N HIS A 127 -4.13 8.96 -15.91
CA HIS A 127 -4.17 10.39 -16.31
C HIS A 127 -2.89 10.89 -16.99
N LEU A 128 -1.76 10.17 -16.90
CA LEU A 128 -0.47 10.61 -17.45
C LEU A 128 -0.40 10.56 -19.00
N GLY A 129 -1.37 9.95 -19.67
CA GLY A 129 -1.38 9.77 -21.13
C GLY A 129 -2.19 10.81 -21.93
N GLU A 130 -3.09 11.58 -21.31
CA GLU A 130 -4.11 12.36 -22.04
C GLU A 130 -4.13 13.84 -21.63
N GLU A 131 -3.18 14.63 -22.14
CA GLU A 131 -3.39 16.09 -22.19
C GLU A 131 -4.39 16.41 -23.31
N GLY A 132 -5.67 16.59 -22.94
CA GLY A 132 -6.68 17.21 -23.81
C GLY A 132 -7.76 16.30 -24.39
N HIS A 133 -7.78 15.02 -24.05
CA HIS A 133 -8.95 14.17 -24.28
C HIS A 133 -9.59 13.82 -22.94
N LEU A 134 -10.92 13.99 -22.88
CA LEU A 134 -11.71 13.58 -21.72
C LEU A 134 -11.50 12.07 -21.56
N VAL A 135 -10.81 11.66 -20.50
CA VAL A 135 -10.73 10.27 -20.03
C VAL A 135 -12.07 9.61 -20.26
N GLY A 136 -12.08 8.59 -21.11
CA GLY A 136 -13.32 7.94 -21.52
C GLY A 136 -14.07 7.41 -20.30
N TYR A 137 -15.40 7.42 -20.36
CA TYR A 137 -16.24 6.87 -19.27
C TYR A 137 -15.85 5.42 -18.89
N GLY A 138 -15.28 4.67 -19.86
CA GLY A 138 -14.72 3.33 -19.66
C GLY A 138 -13.53 3.28 -18.70
N ASP A 139 -12.61 4.24 -18.74
CA ASP A 139 -11.41 4.24 -17.89
C ASP A 139 -11.76 4.56 -16.44
N TRP A 140 -12.74 5.44 -16.22
CA TRP A 140 -13.31 5.69 -14.89
C TRP A 140 -14.03 4.48 -14.33
N ALA A 141 -14.76 3.72 -15.17
CA ALA A 141 -15.39 2.48 -14.75
C ALA A 141 -14.35 1.42 -14.36
N VAL A 142 -13.27 1.27 -15.15
CA VAL A 142 -12.15 0.37 -14.83
C VAL A 142 -11.46 0.78 -13.53
N ALA A 143 -11.18 2.07 -13.33
CA ALA A 143 -10.64 2.59 -12.08
C ALA A 143 -11.56 2.34 -10.88
N GLY A 144 -12.87 2.51 -11.05
CA GLY A 144 -13.87 2.22 -10.03
C GLY A 144 -13.86 0.74 -9.62
N VAL A 145 -13.91 -0.17 -10.59
CA VAL A 145 -13.87 -1.62 -10.34
C VAL A 145 -12.56 -2.04 -9.70
N ALA A 146 -11.43 -1.54 -10.19
CA ALA A 146 -10.10 -1.82 -9.65
C ALA A 146 -9.96 -1.34 -8.19
N SER A 147 -10.46 -0.13 -7.89
CA SER A 147 -10.48 0.43 -6.54
C SER A 147 -11.38 -0.38 -5.59
N ALA A 148 -12.56 -0.80 -6.05
CA ALA A 148 -13.48 -1.63 -5.27
C ALA A 148 -12.88 -3.01 -4.97
N ALA A 149 -12.25 -3.65 -5.96
CA ALA A 149 -11.56 -4.92 -5.77
C ALA A 149 -10.40 -4.81 -4.78
N ASN A 150 -9.61 -3.72 -4.87
CA ASN A 150 -8.54 -3.44 -3.91
C ASN A 150 -9.10 -3.21 -2.48
N LEU A 151 -10.19 -2.47 -2.33
CA LEU A 151 -10.84 -2.28 -1.04
C LEU A 151 -11.34 -3.61 -0.45
N ALA A 152 -11.96 -4.46 -1.27
CA ALA A 152 -12.41 -5.78 -0.85
C ALA A 152 -11.24 -6.66 -0.37
N MET A 153 -10.10 -6.60 -1.05
CA MET A 153 -8.88 -7.28 -0.60
C MET A 153 -8.34 -6.71 0.71
N ALA A 154 -8.31 -5.38 0.87
CA ALA A 154 -7.89 -4.74 2.12
C ALA A 154 -8.76 -5.16 3.31
N VAL A 155 -10.09 -5.11 3.14
CA VAL A 155 -11.07 -5.58 4.12
C VAL A 155 -10.84 -7.05 4.46
N ARG A 156 -10.69 -7.92 3.45
CA ARG A 156 -10.46 -9.35 3.66
C ARG A 156 -9.14 -9.62 4.38
N THR A 157 -8.08 -8.90 4.06
CA THR A 157 -6.78 -9.00 4.73
C THR A 157 -6.92 -8.64 6.20
N VAL A 158 -7.56 -7.52 6.53
CA VAL A 158 -7.78 -7.12 7.93
C VAL A 158 -8.67 -8.12 8.67
N ALA A 159 -9.81 -8.51 8.10
CA ALA A 159 -10.74 -9.44 8.74
C ALA A 159 -10.08 -10.79 9.07
N ARG A 160 -9.24 -11.32 8.18
CA ARG A 160 -8.52 -12.59 8.39
C ARG A 160 -7.50 -12.54 9.54
N HIS A 161 -6.96 -11.37 9.86
CA HIS A 161 -5.91 -11.23 10.87
C HIS A 161 -6.40 -10.62 12.19
N LEU A 162 -7.64 -10.11 12.21
CA LEU A 162 -8.29 -9.59 13.42
C LEU A 162 -9.36 -10.52 14.00
N ALA A 163 -9.88 -11.48 13.23
CA ALA A 163 -10.72 -12.57 13.71
C ALA A 163 -9.91 -13.56 14.57
#